data_AF-A0A0J8GYR4-F1
#
_entry.id   AF-A0A0J8GYR4-F1
#
_cell.length_a   1.000
_cell.length_b   1.000
_cell.length_c   1.000
_cell.angle_alpha   90.00
_cell.angle_beta   90.00
_cell.angle_gamma   90.00
#
_symmetry.space_group_name_H-M   'P 1'
#
loop_
_entity.id
_entity.type
_entity.pdbx_description
1 polymer ?
#
loop_
_entity_poly.entity_id
_entity_poly.type
_entity_poly.pdbx_seq_one_letter_code
_entity_poly.pdbx_strand_id
1 'polypeptide(L)'
;MKYLYKLSLFVVFFNLVSCSDTSEKLPESGDAVKVKFELLFDSVQNKQFTPKVNLQAQGVTLGKGVSVGGLLKIQGFQLTELADKTFLVKNVNGIMVIESIE
;
A
#
# COMPACT_ATOMS: atom_id res chain seq x y z
N MET A 1 27.08 -47.27 27.01
CA MET A 1 27.01 -45.96 26.32
C MET A 1 25.79 -45.21 26.85
N LYS A 2 25.99 -43.96 27.27
CA LYS A 2 25.00 -43.09 27.92
C LYS A 2 23.89 -42.68 26.93
N TYR A 3 22.64 -42.67 27.42
CA TYR A 3 21.47 -42.06 26.79
C TYR A 3 21.68 -40.57 26.51
N LEU A 4 21.04 -40.00 25.47
CA LEU A 4 20.27 -38.76 25.60
C LEU A 4 19.36 -38.49 24.38
N TYR A 5 18.18 -37.96 24.71
CA TYR A 5 17.04 -37.56 23.90
C TYR A 5 17.36 -36.45 22.87
N LYS A 6 16.59 -36.34 21.78
CA LYS A 6 15.36 -35.51 21.72
C LYS A 6 15.07 -35.04 20.28
N LEU A 7 13.90 -35.44 19.82
CA LEU A 7 13.03 -34.84 18.81
C LEU A 7 13.36 -33.37 18.46
N SER A 8 13.71 -33.12 17.19
CA SER A 8 13.49 -31.80 16.56
C SER A 8 12.75 -32.04 15.24
N LEU A 9 11.43 -32.17 15.38
CA LEU A 9 10.48 -32.11 14.29
C LEU A 9 10.48 -30.66 13.82
N PHE A 10 11.22 -30.33 12.75
CA PHE A 10 11.20 -29.00 12.16
C PHE A 10 9.92 -28.84 11.37
N VAL A 11 8.81 -28.67 12.09
CA VAL A 11 7.55 -28.20 11.51
C VAL A 11 7.63 -26.70 11.47
N VAL A 12 8.15 -26.16 10.36
CA VAL A 12 7.88 -24.77 10.03
C VAL A 12 6.61 -24.76 9.20
N PHE A 13 5.50 -24.71 9.92
CA PHE A 13 4.28 -24.08 9.44
C PHE A 13 4.63 -22.60 9.14
N PHE A 14 4.86 -22.26 7.87
CA PHE A 14 4.47 -20.92 7.42
C PHE A 14 3.18 -21.06 6.63
N ASN A 15 2.11 -20.96 7.42
CA ASN A 15 0.77 -20.49 7.13
C ASN A 15 0.33 -20.51 5.66
N LEU A 16 -0.63 -21.41 5.43
CA LEU A 16 -1.71 -21.25 4.47
C LEU A 16 -2.17 -19.78 4.36
N VAL A 17 -2.23 -19.32 3.11
CA VAL A 17 -3.31 -18.53 2.50
C VAL A 17 -4.15 -17.71 3.50
N SER A 18 -3.92 -16.40 3.49
CA SER A 18 -5.00 -15.45 3.75
C SER A 18 -5.13 -14.55 2.52
N CYS A 19 -6.11 -14.89 1.67
CA CYS A 19 -6.63 -14.00 0.65
C CYS A 19 -7.23 -12.77 1.34
N SER A 20 -6.41 -11.75 1.51
CA SER A 20 -6.80 -10.36 1.36
C SER A 20 -5.66 -9.75 0.58
N ASP A 21 -5.73 -9.82 -0.76
CA ASP A 21 -4.66 -9.39 -1.67
C ASP A 21 -4.23 -7.94 -1.43
N THR A 22 -5.00 -7.17 -0.66
CA THR A 22 -4.69 -5.81 -0.22
C THR A 22 -3.95 -5.83 1.12
N SER A 23 -2.71 -5.35 1.11
CA SER A 23 -1.89 -5.11 2.29
C SER A 23 -2.44 -3.97 3.14
N GLU A 24 -2.37 -4.16 4.46
CA GLU A 24 -2.63 -3.12 5.47
C GLU A 24 -1.40 -2.23 5.73
N LYS A 25 -0.29 -2.48 5.03
CA LYS A 25 0.99 -1.78 5.18
C LYS A 25 1.53 -1.31 3.85
N LEU A 26 2.28 -0.21 3.89
CA LEU A 26 3.01 0.31 2.73
C LEU A 26 4.23 -0.60 2.40
N PRO A 27 4.60 -0.72 1.12
CA PRO A 27 5.75 -1.52 0.70
C PRO A 27 7.08 -0.92 1.21
N GLU A 28 8.00 -1.79 1.67
CA GLU A 28 9.27 -1.35 2.25
C GLU A 28 10.32 -1.01 1.19
N SER A 29 10.41 -1.76 0.09
CA SER A 29 11.15 -1.44 -1.15
C SER A 29 11.08 -2.65 -2.10
N GLY A 30 11.11 -2.42 -3.41
CA GLY A 30 11.30 -3.48 -4.40
C GLY A 30 10.00 -4.02 -4.99
N ASP A 31 9.13 -4.58 -4.15
CA ASP A 31 7.90 -5.23 -4.59
C ASP A 31 6.71 -4.26 -4.66
N ALA A 32 5.89 -4.44 -5.68
CA ALA A 32 4.61 -3.76 -5.81
C ALA A 32 3.55 -4.50 -4.98
N VAL A 33 2.84 -3.76 -4.14
CA VAL A 33 1.88 -4.28 -3.18
C VAL A 33 0.57 -3.53 -3.34
N LYS A 34 -0.54 -4.26 -3.32
CA LYS A 34 -1.87 -3.65 -3.33
C LYS A 34 -2.15 -3.01 -1.98
N VAL A 35 -2.56 -1.75 -1.97
CA VAL A 35 -2.85 -0.98 -0.75
C VAL A 35 -4.17 -0.22 -0.90
N LYS A 36 -4.86 0.00 0.22
CA LYS A 36 -6.10 0.79 0.25
C LYS A 36 -5.84 2.29 0.13
N PHE A 37 -6.84 3.03 -0.33
CA PHE A 37 -6.81 4.50 -0.37
C PHE A 37 -6.40 5.14 0.97
N GLU A 38 -6.96 4.67 2.08
CA GLU A 38 -6.74 5.19 3.44
C GLU A 38 -5.29 5.05 3.96
N LEU A 39 -4.48 4.18 3.33
CA LEU A 39 -3.06 4.05 3.63
C LEU A 39 -2.23 5.13 2.92
N LEU A 40 -2.74 5.67 1.82
CA LEU A 40 -2.07 6.66 0.99
C LEU A 40 -2.56 8.08 1.29
N PHE A 41 -3.83 8.25 1.67
CA PHE A 41 -4.47 9.54 1.88
C PHE A 41 -5.23 9.61 3.21
N ASP A 42 -5.09 10.74 3.90
CA ASP A 42 -5.92 11.14 5.04
C ASP A 42 -7.07 12.02 4.56
N SER A 43 -8.23 11.82 5.21
CA SER A 43 -9.47 12.59 5.07
C SER A 43 -10.12 12.59 3.68
N VAL A 44 -11.42 12.35 3.66
CA VAL A 44 -12.31 12.56 2.51
C VAL A 44 -13.34 13.62 2.89
N GLN A 45 -12.88 14.74 3.47
CA GLN A 45 -13.76 15.79 3.94
C GLN A 45 -13.72 16.97 2.98
N ASN A 46 -14.90 17.53 2.68
CA ASN A 46 -15.04 18.69 1.78
C ASN A 46 -14.37 18.50 0.41
N LYS A 47 -14.30 17.26 -0.09
CA LYS A 47 -13.57 16.91 -1.32
C LYS A 47 -12.11 17.38 -1.27
N GLN A 48 -11.45 17.31 -0.11
CA GLN A 48 -10.02 17.48 0.03
C GLN A 48 -9.41 16.19 0.55
N PHE A 49 -8.19 15.92 0.10
CA PHE A 49 -7.43 14.72 0.43
C PHE A 49 -6.00 15.11 0.74
N THR A 50 -5.39 14.46 1.72
CA THR A 50 -4.00 14.77 2.09
C THR A 50 -3.15 13.51 2.00
N PRO A 51 -2.14 13.44 1.11
CA PRO A 51 -1.23 12.30 1.05
C PRO A 51 -0.51 12.07 2.38
N LYS A 52 -0.50 10.84 2.87
CA LYS A 52 0.24 10.42 4.08
C LYS A 52 1.72 10.20 3.80
N VAL A 53 2.05 10.06 2.52
CA VAL A 53 3.36 9.75 1.97
C VAL A 53 3.61 10.56 0.72
N ASN A 54 4.86 10.61 0.27
CA ASN A 54 5.16 11.15 -1.05
C ASN A 54 4.65 10.14 -2.09
N LEU A 55 3.70 10.56 -2.91
CA LEU A 55 3.08 9.74 -3.94
C LEU A 55 3.54 10.20 -5.31
N GLN A 56 3.73 9.27 -6.23
CA GLN A 56 3.90 9.57 -7.64
C GLN A 56 2.92 8.75 -8.47
N ALA A 57 2.23 9.41 -9.38
CA ALA A 57 1.38 8.75 -10.36
C ALA A 57 1.40 9.51 -11.69
N GLN A 58 1.65 8.81 -12.79
CA GLN A 58 1.71 9.40 -14.14
C GLN A 58 2.62 10.65 -14.25
N GLY A 59 3.76 10.65 -13.55
CA GLY A 59 4.70 11.76 -13.55
C GLY A 59 4.30 12.96 -12.68
N VAL A 60 3.14 12.92 -12.02
CA VAL A 60 2.74 13.90 -10.99
C VAL A 60 3.20 13.41 -9.62
N THR A 61 3.90 14.26 -8.88
CA THR A 61 4.30 13.99 -7.50
C THR A 61 3.42 14.76 -6.53
N LEU A 62 2.79 14.05 -5.60
CA LEU A 62 2.03 14.62 -4.50
C LEU A 62 2.87 14.53 -3.22
N GLY A 63 3.19 15.68 -2.65
CA GLY A 63 3.96 15.75 -1.41
C GLY A 63 3.14 15.26 -0.22
N LYS A 64 3.81 14.55 0.69
CA LYS A 64 3.24 14.21 2.00
C LYS A 64 2.71 15.46 2.71
N GLY A 65 1.49 15.40 3.23
CA GLY A 65 0.86 16.48 3.99
C GLY A 65 0.28 17.62 3.14
N VAL A 66 0.41 17.58 1.81
CA VAL A 66 -0.14 18.61 0.93
C VAL A 66 -1.61 18.33 0.65
N SER A 67 -2.52 19.18 1.16
CA SER A 67 -3.94 19.06 0.83
C SER A 67 -4.15 19.29 -0.67
N VAL A 68 -4.77 18.31 -1.32
CA VAL A 68 -5.14 18.35 -2.73
C VAL A 68 -6.66 18.32 -2.88
N GLY A 69 -7.16 19.10 -3.83
CA GLY A 69 -8.58 19.12 -4.16
C GLY A 69 -9.02 17.81 -4.80
N GLY A 70 -10.26 17.41 -4.54
CA GLY A 70 -10.83 16.13 -4.93
C GLY A 70 -11.10 15.97 -6.42
N LEU A 71 -11.02 17.07 -7.17
CA LEU A 71 -11.09 17.08 -8.63
C LEU A 71 -9.77 16.65 -9.28
N LEU A 72 -8.68 16.55 -8.50
CA LEU A 72 -7.42 16.00 -9.00
C LEU A 72 -7.67 14.58 -9.50
N LYS A 73 -7.19 14.29 -10.71
CA LYS A 73 -7.30 12.97 -11.31
C LYS A 73 -5.99 12.22 -11.19
N ILE A 74 -6.08 10.94 -10.80
CA ILE A 74 -4.99 9.98 -10.82
C ILE A 74 -5.41 8.83 -11.72
N GLN A 75 -4.61 8.57 -12.76
CA GLN A 75 -4.91 7.53 -13.75
C GLN A 75 -6.33 7.61 -14.36
N GLY A 76 -6.85 8.83 -14.55
CA GLY A 76 -8.16 9.08 -15.12
C GLY A 76 -9.32 9.15 -14.11
N PHE A 77 -9.13 8.72 -12.87
CA PHE A 77 -10.13 8.75 -11.80
C PHE A 77 -9.98 9.98 -10.92
N GLN A 78 -11.07 10.61 -10.53
CA GLN A 78 -11.05 11.67 -9.50
C GLN A 78 -10.71 11.07 -8.14
N LEU A 79 -9.99 11.80 -7.28
CA LEU A 79 -9.69 11.32 -5.92
C LEU A 79 -10.94 10.92 -5.11
N THR A 80 -12.09 11.54 -5.35
CA THR A 80 -13.36 11.14 -4.70
C THR A 80 -13.90 9.79 -5.17
N GLU A 81 -13.52 9.34 -6.37
CA GLU A 81 -13.90 8.05 -6.97
C GLU A 81 -12.92 6.92 -6.59
N LEU A 82 -11.90 7.27 -5.80
CA LEU A 82 -10.77 6.40 -5.47
C LEU A 82 -10.82 5.90 -4.02
N ALA A 83 -11.77 6.37 -3.22
CA ALA A 83 -11.87 6.07 -1.79
C ALA A 83 -12.12 4.58 -1.49
N ASP A 84 -12.80 3.88 -2.38
CA ASP A 84 -13.10 2.44 -2.31
C ASP A 84 -12.20 1.58 -3.20
N LYS A 85 -11.20 2.20 -3.85
CA LYS A 85 -10.28 1.53 -4.77
C LYS A 85 -9.03 1.00 -4.08
N THR A 86 -8.42 0.03 -4.76
CA THR A 86 -7.13 -0.52 -4.37
C THR A 86 -6.05 -0.05 -5.34
N PHE A 87 -4.86 0.21 -4.83
CA PHE A 87 -3.74 0.74 -5.60
C PHE A 87 -2.63 -0.28 -5.61
N LEU A 88 -2.12 -0.64 -6.78
CA LEU A 88 -0.85 -1.35 -6.86
C LEU A 88 0.27 -0.32 -6.70
N VAL A 89 0.97 -0.38 -5.57
CA VAL A 89 1.96 0.63 -5.18
C VAL A 89 3.31 -0.01 -4.99
N LYS A 90 4.36 0.65 -5.49
CA LYS A 90 5.75 0.28 -5.29
C LYS A 90 6.49 1.39 -4.56
N ASN A 91 7.35 1.02 -3.62
CA ASN A 91 8.26 1.98 -3.00
C ASN A 91 9.55 2.06 -3.81
N VAL A 92 9.81 3.25 -4.38
CA VAL A 92 11.02 3.59 -5.12
C VAL A 92 11.73 4.71 -4.38
N ASN A 93 12.83 4.37 -3.69
CA ASN A 93 13.66 5.32 -2.95
C ASN A 93 12.87 6.19 -1.95
N GLY A 94 11.86 5.62 -1.28
CA GLY A 94 11.00 6.33 -0.32
C GLY A 94 9.83 7.09 -0.95
N ILE A 95 9.63 6.99 -2.27
CA ILE A 95 8.47 7.52 -2.98
C ILE A 95 7.54 6.36 -3.33
N MET A 96 6.27 6.50 -2.97
CA MET A 96 5.23 5.53 -3.29
C MET A 96 4.71 5.78 -4.70
N VAL A 97 5.08 4.92 -5.64
CA VAL A 97 4.67 5.00 -7.04
C VAL A 97 3.42 4.16 -7.25
N ILE A 98 2.34 4.79 -7.70
CA ILE A 98 1.10 4.11 -8.07
C ILE A 98 1.26 3.58 -9.50
N GLU A 99 1.36 2.25 -9.62
CA GLU A 99 1.49 1.56 -10.91
C GLU A 99 0.12 1.39 -11.58
N SER A 100 -0.89 0.96 -10.82
CA SER A 100 -2.27 0.79 -11.30
C SER A 100 -3.31 1.01 -10.21
N ILE A 101 -4.57 1.16 -10.63
CA ILE A 101 -5.76 1.23 -9.78
C ILE A 101 -6.66 0.06 -10.14
N GLU A 102 -7.10 -0.71 -9.13
CA GLU A 102 -8.02 -1.85 -9.24
C GLU A 102 -9.39 -1.50 -8.61
#